data_AF-A0A2Z5ZS93-F1
#
_entry.id   AF-A0A2Z5ZS93-F1
#
_cell.length_a   1.000
_cell.length_b   1.000
_cell.length_c   1.000
_cell.angle_alpha   90.00
_cell.angle_beta   90.00
_cell.angle_gamma   90.00
#
_symmetry.space_group_name_H-M   'P 1'
#
loop_
_entity.id
_entity.type
_entity.pdbx_description
1 polymer ?
#
loop_
_entity_poly.entity_id
_entity_poly.type
_entity_poly.pdbx_seq_one_letter_code
_entity_poly.pdbx_strand_id
1 'polypeptide(L)' 'HYPINFVTPGIMLPGALMLDFTMYLTRNWLVTALVGGAFFGLLFYPGNWAIFG' A
#
# COMPACT_ATOMS: atom_id res chain seq x y z
N HIS A 1 -1.58 5.01 29.40
CA HIS A 1 -1.45 3.77 28.60
C HIS A 1 -2.66 3.72 27.69
N TYR A 2 -2.48 3.65 26.37
CA TYR A 2 -3.57 3.71 25.39
C TYR A 2 -3.98 2.30 24.94
N PRO A 3 -5.28 2.06 24.64
CA PRO A 3 -5.73 0.79 24.10
C PRO A 3 -5.14 0.56 22.70
N ILE A 4 -4.72 -0.67 22.41
CA ILE A 4 -4.01 -1.02 21.16
C ILE A 4 -4.82 -0.69 19.91
N ASN A 5 -6.14 -0.85 19.99
CA ASN A 5 -7.08 -0.55 18.90
C ASN A 5 -7.14 0.94 18.54
N PHE A 6 -6.66 1.84 19.40
CA PHE A 6 -6.61 3.29 19.14
C PHE A 6 -5.30 3.72 18.49
N VAL A 7 -4.28 2.86 18.53
CA VAL A 7 -2.93 3.12 18.02
C VAL A 7 -2.49 2.10 16.98
N THR A 8 -3.42 1.27 16.48
CA THR A 8 -3.16 0.29 15.42
C THR A 8 -2.73 1.01 14.15
N PRO A 9 -1.52 0.74 13.62
CA PRO A 9 -1.06 1.36 12.38
C PRO A 9 -1.77 0.76 11.17
N GLY A 10 -1.83 1.52 10.08
CA GLY A 10 -2.35 1.03 8.81
C GLY A 10 -1.41 0.03 8.12
N ILE A 11 -2.00 -0.93 7.41
CA ILE A 11 -1.30 -1.88 6.55
C ILE A 11 -0.87 -1.17 5.25
N MET A 12 0.44 -1.20 4.97
CA MET A 12 1.05 -0.69 3.72
C MET A 12 1.50 -1.80 2.77
N LEU A 13 1.45 -3.06 3.21
CA LEU A 13 2.06 -4.21 2.53
C LEU A 13 1.49 -4.47 1.11
N PRO A 14 0.15 -4.44 0.89
CA PRO A 14 -0.41 -4.66 -0.43
C PRO A 14 0.02 -3.61 -1.46
N GLY A 15 0.06 -2.34 -1.06
CA GLY A 15 0.52 -1.25 -1.91
C GLY A 15 2.02 -1.37 -2.21
N ALA A 16 2.84 -1.67 -1.20
CA ALA A 16 4.28 -1.84 -1.35
C ALA A 16 4.63 -2.98 -2.33
N LEU A 17 3.93 -4.12 -2.23
CA LEU A 17 4.13 -5.23 -3.17
C LEU A 17 3.81 -4.84 -4.62
N MET A 18 2.77 -4.03 -4.86
CA MET A 18 2.48 -3.55 -6.22
C MET A 18 3.54 -2.58 -6.75
N LEU A 19 4.12 -1.75 -5.89
CA LEU A 19 5.27 -0.91 -6.25
C LEU A 19 6.48 -1.78 -6.65
N ASP A 20 6.77 -2.83 -5.87
CA ASP A 20 7.89 -3.74 -6.15
C ASP A 20 7.65 -4.54 -7.44
N PHE A 21 6.44 -5.06 -7.66
CA PHE A 21 6.09 -5.78 -8.90
C PHE A 21 6.16 -4.88 -10.12
N THR A 22 5.65 -3.65 -10.04
CA THR A 22 5.70 -2.71 -11.16
C THR A 22 7.14 -2.29 -11.48
N MET A 23 7.98 -2.06 -10.48
CA MET A 23 9.41 -1.79 -10.69
C MET A 23 10.15 -3.00 -11.25
N TYR A 24 9.86 -4.21 -10.76
CA TYR A 24 10.48 -5.43 -11.23
C TYR A 24 10.15 -5.73 -12.70
N LEU A 25 8.88 -5.57 -13.10
CA LEU A 25 8.40 -5.86 -14.46
C LEU A 25 8.82 -4.79 -15.47
N THR A 26 8.72 -3.52 -15.10
CA THR A 26 8.94 -2.41 -16.05
C THR A 26 10.38 -1.89 -16.02
N ARG A 27 11.11 -2.16 -14.93
CA ARG A 27 12.47 -1.65 -14.65
C ARG A 27 12.62 -0.14 -14.88
N ASN A 28 11.52 0.59 -14.74
CA ASN A 28 11.44 2.01 -15.05
C ASN A 28 10.79 2.75 -13.89
N TRP A 29 11.58 3.63 -13.26
CA TRP A 29 11.16 4.39 -12.10
C TRP A 29 9.98 5.34 -12.41
N LEU A 30 9.89 5.91 -13.62
CA LEU A 30 8.76 6.76 -14.02
C LEU A 30 7.47 5.96 -14.10
N VAL A 31 7.53 4.74 -14.63
CA VAL A 31 6.37 3.86 -14.74
C VAL A 31 5.94 3.36 -13.36
N THR A 32 6.89 3.01 -12.49
CA THR A 32 6.60 2.66 -11.08
C THR A 32 5.94 3.81 -10.33
N ALA A 33 6.43 5.04 -10.49
CA ALA A 33 5.86 6.20 -9.82
C ALA A 33 4.41 6.46 -10.24
N LEU A 34 4.12 6.32 -11.53
CA LEU A 34 2.78 6.54 -12.07
C LEU A 34 1.83 5.38 -11.76
N VAL A 35 2.19 4.17 -12.19
CA VAL A 35 1.32 2.99 -12.16
C VAL A 35 1.35 2.34 -10.78
N GLY A 36 2.54 2.10 -10.24
CA GLY A 36 2.70 1.54 -8.90
C GLY A 36 2.18 2.50 -7.82
N GLY A 37 2.40 3.80 -7.97
CA GLY A 37 1.82 4.83 -7.10
C GLY A 37 0.29 4.87 -7.14
N ALA A 38 -0.32 4.75 -8.32
CA ALA A 38 -1.77 4.65 -8.46
C ALA A 38 -2.33 3.39 -7.79
N PHE A 39 -1.69 2.23 -7.98
CA PHE A 39 -2.07 1.00 -7.30
C PHE A 39 -1.89 1.08 -5.78
N PHE A 40 -0.83 1.73 -5.32
CA PHE A 40 -0.60 1.96 -3.89
C PHE A 40 -1.75 2.75 -3.26
N GLY A 41 -2.14 3.86 -3.89
CA GLY A 41 -3.27 4.68 -3.42
C GLY A 41 -4.60 3.93 -3.43
N LEU A 42 -4.86 3.16 -4.50
CA LEU A 42 -6.10 2.41 -4.66
C LEU A 42 -6.24 1.25 -3.65
N LEU A 43 -5.15 0.53 -3.39
CA LEU A 43 -5.16 -0.64 -2.50
C LEU A 43 -5.08 -0.29 -1.03
N PHE A 44 -4.78 0.97 -0.69
CA PHE A 44 -4.66 1.40 0.70
C PHE A 44 -5.95 1.16 1.48
N TYR A 45 -7.10 1.65 1.00
CA TYR A 45 -8.38 1.49 1.70
C TYR A 45 -8.84 0.02 1.84
N PRO A 46 -8.94 -0.79 0.76
CA PRO A 46 -9.35 -2.19 0.88
C PRO A 46 -8.34 -3.03 1.68
N GLY A 47 -7.05 -2.73 1.64
CA GLY A 47 -6.03 -3.41 2.44
C GLY A 47 -6.13 -3.13 3.95
N ASN A 48 -6.78 -2.02 4.31
CA ASN A 48 -6.97 -1.58 5.70
C ASN A 48 -8.37 -1.92 6.25
N TRP A 49 -9.32 -2.29 5.40
CA TRP A 49 -10.70 -2.63 5.79
C TRP A 49 -10.78 -3.66 6.92
N ALA A 50 -9.97 -4.72 6.88
CA ALA A 50 -10.03 -5.78 7.89
C ALA A 50 -9.67 -5.32 9.32
N ILE A 51 -9.04 -4.15 9.46
CA ILE A 51 -8.59 -3.59 10.75
C ILE A 51 -9.45 -2.38 11.17
N PHE A 52 -9.95 -1.58 10.22
CA PHE A 52 -10.67 -0.33 10.50
C PHE A 52 -12.13 -0.28 10.01
N GLY A 53 -12.60 -1.32 9.31
CA GLY A 53 -13.98 -1.44 8.80
C GLY A 53 -14.98 -1.95 9.83
#